data_AF-A0A7Y7D896-F1
#
_entry.id   AF-A0A7Y7D896-F1
#
_cell.length_a   1.000
_cell.length_b   1.000
_cell.length_c   1.000
_cell.angle_alpha   90.00
_cell.angle_beta   90.00
_cell.angle_gamma   90.00
#
_symmetry.space_group_name_H-M   'P 1'
#
loop_
_entity.id
_entity.type
_entity.pdbx_description
1 polymer ?
#
loop_
_entity_poly.entity_id
_entity_poly.type
_entity_poly.pdbx_seq_one_letter_code
_entity_poly.pdbx_strand_id
1 'polypeptide(L)'
;SDYPNQVNNVLGFPYIFRGALDVRAREINEAMKMAAARAIAELAKEPVTIEVLKAYELDSLVFGRDYILPKATDGRLLTVVADAVARAAVDSGVASRPYPEHYPLQAI
;
A
#
# COMPACT_ATOMS: atom_id res chain seq x y z
N SER A 1 11.85 -8.27 15.29
CA SER A 1 10.79 -8.60 16.27
C SER A 1 9.90 -9.53 15.52
N ASP A 2 10.02 -10.82 15.82
CA ASP A 2 9.65 -11.87 14.86
C ASP A 2 8.25 -12.40 15.15
N TYR A 3 7.42 -11.52 15.73
CA TYR A 3 6.02 -11.82 16.06
C TYR A 3 5.13 -11.61 14.83
N PRO A 4 4.05 -12.40 14.69
CA PRO A 4 3.01 -12.16 13.69
C PRO A 4 2.42 -10.74 13.80
N ASN A 5 1.90 -10.23 12.69
CA ASN A 5 1.14 -8.97 12.63
C ASN A 5 1.89 -7.73 13.12
N GLN A 6 3.18 -7.60 12.79
CA GLN A 6 3.95 -6.43 13.16
C GLN A 6 3.41 -5.17 12.46
N VAL A 7 2.71 -4.33 13.23
CA VAL A 7 2.27 -3.01 12.77
C VAL A 7 3.48 -2.10 12.70
N ASN A 8 3.88 -1.72 11.48
CA ASN A 8 5.01 -0.83 11.26
C ASN A 8 4.75 0.10 10.06
N ASN A 9 5.30 1.31 10.11
CA ASN A 9 5.15 2.31 9.06
C ASN A 9 5.82 1.92 7.73
N VAL A 10 6.65 0.88 7.70
CA VAL A 10 7.24 0.34 6.46
C VAL A 10 6.18 -0.06 5.42
N LEU A 11 4.97 -0.44 5.86
CA LEU A 11 3.84 -0.74 4.99
C LEU A 11 3.19 0.50 4.36
N GLY A 12 3.47 1.69 4.90
CA GLY A 12 2.85 2.94 4.49
C GLY A 12 3.84 3.93 3.88
N PHE A 13 4.90 4.30 4.61
CA PHE A 13 5.81 5.42 4.28
C PHE A 13 6.26 5.39 2.81
N PRO A 14 6.88 4.31 2.27
CA PRO A 14 7.41 4.34 0.92
C PRO A 14 6.35 4.66 -0.15
N TYR A 15 5.14 4.14 0.04
CA TYR A 15 4.09 4.16 -0.97
C TYR A 15 3.16 5.37 -0.84
N ILE A 16 2.91 5.84 0.39
CA ILE A 16 2.24 7.12 0.63
C ILE A 16 3.03 8.25 -0.01
N PHE A 17 4.36 8.27 0.20
CA PHE A 17 5.20 9.28 -0.44
C PHE A 17 5.21 9.11 -1.95
N ARG A 18 5.26 7.89 -2.47
CA ARG A 18 5.20 7.67 -3.92
C ARG A 18 3.93 8.27 -4.55
N GLY A 19 2.75 7.94 -4.01
CA GLY A 19 1.48 8.47 -4.50
C GLY A 19 1.38 10.00 -4.37
N ALA A 20 1.79 10.55 -3.23
CA ALA A 20 1.75 11.99 -2.97
C ALA A 20 2.70 12.79 -3.88
N LEU A 21 3.91 12.29 -4.11
CA LEU A 21 4.93 12.95 -4.92
C LEU A 21 4.57 12.95 -6.41
N ASP A 22 4.02 11.85 -6.93
CA ASP A 22 3.68 11.72 -8.35
C ASP A 22 2.60 12.73 -8.78
N VAL A 23 1.67 13.07 -7.87
CA VAL A 23 0.63 14.11 -8.09
C VAL A 23 1.00 15.48 -7.51
N ARG A 24 2.21 15.63 -6.97
CA ARG A 24 2.69 16.86 -6.31
C ARG A 24 1.69 17.41 -5.28
N ALA A 25 1.28 16.56 -4.35
CA ALA A 25 0.45 16.94 -3.22
C ALA A 25 1.17 17.97 -2.33
N ARG A 26 0.45 18.97 -1.84
CA ARG A 26 1.01 20.02 -0.96
C ARG A 26 1.14 19.58 0.50
N GLU A 27 0.41 18.54 0.88
CA GLU A 27 0.37 17.97 2.23
C GLU A 27 -0.05 16.50 2.18
N ILE A 28 0.09 15.81 3.33
CA ILE A 28 -0.51 14.49 3.56
C ILE A 28 -1.72 14.66 4.48
N ASN A 29 -2.93 14.67 3.92
CA ASN A 29 -4.16 14.89 4.68
C ASN A 29 -4.81 13.57 5.17
N GLU A 30 -5.90 13.69 5.95
CA GLU A 30 -6.61 12.53 6.50
C GLU A 30 -7.23 11.63 5.42
N ALA A 31 -7.71 12.20 4.31
CA ALA A 31 -8.25 11.41 3.20
C ALA A 31 -7.19 10.47 2.62
N MET A 32 -5.96 10.96 2.44
CA MET A 32 -4.82 10.16 1.97
C MET A 32 -4.43 9.06 2.97
N LYS A 33 -4.37 9.37 4.28
CA LYS A 33 -4.07 8.37 5.32
C LYS A 33 -5.13 7.27 5.37
N MET A 34 -6.40 7.65 5.31
CA MET A 34 -7.52 6.70 5.28
C MET A 34 -7.52 5.84 4.02
N ALA A 35 -7.19 6.41 2.86
CA ALA A 35 -7.06 5.67 1.61
C ALA A 35 -5.92 4.63 1.68
N ALA A 36 -4.76 5.02 2.20
CA ALA A 36 -3.63 4.10 2.41
C ALA A 36 -3.99 2.96 3.38
N ALA A 37 -4.61 3.27 4.52
CA ALA A 37 -5.01 2.25 5.50
C ALA A 37 -6.00 1.25 4.92
N ARG A 38 -7.00 1.73 4.15
CA ARG A 38 -7.95 0.86 3.45
C ARG A 38 -7.28 0.00 2.39
N ALA A 39 -6.38 0.56 1.58
CA ALA A 39 -5.65 -0.20 0.56
C ALA A 39 -4.81 -1.34 1.16
N ILE A 40 -4.13 -1.08 2.28
CA ILE A 40 -3.35 -2.11 3.01
C ILE A 40 -4.29 -3.19 3.57
N ALA A 41 -5.41 -2.79 4.15
CA ALA A 41 -6.38 -3.72 4.74
C ALA A 41 -7.04 -4.62 3.68
N GLU A 42 -7.36 -4.08 2.51
CA GLU A 42 -7.91 -4.89 1.41
C GLU A 42 -6.84 -5.81 0.82
N LEU A 43 -5.60 -5.33 0.62
CA LEU A 43 -4.51 -6.18 0.14
C LEU A 43 -4.24 -7.38 1.06
N ALA A 44 -4.40 -7.23 2.38
CA ALA A 44 -4.23 -8.32 3.34
C ALA A 44 -5.24 -9.47 3.11
N LYS A 45 -6.40 -9.17 2.53
CA LYS A 45 -7.48 -10.15 2.28
C LYS A 45 -7.35 -10.82 0.91
N GLU A 46 -6.53 -10.27 0.02
CA GLU A 46 -6.24 -10.86 -1.28
C GLU A 46 -5.33 -12.10 -1.13
N PRO A 47 -5.43 -13.09 -2.04
CA PRO A 47 -4.50 -14.22 -2.07
C PRO A 47 -3.05 -13.75 -2.09
N VAL A 48 -2.21 -14.33 -1.23
CA VAL A 48 -0.79 -14.01 -1.15
C VAL A 48 -0.06 -14.64 -2.35
N THR A 49 0.81 -13.86 -2.99
CA THR A 49 1.50 -14.34 -4.20
C THR A 49 2.61 -15.34 -3.86
N ILE A 50 3.00 -16.15 -4.85
CA ILE A 50 4.05 -17.15 -4.72
C ILE A 50 5.39 -16.49 -4.35
N GLU A 51 5.66 -15.30 -4.88
CA GLU A 51 6.89 -14.55 -4.63
C GLU A 51 7.01 -14.18 -3.15
N VAL A 52 5.91 -13.70 -2.55
CA VAL A 52 5.87 -13.38 -1.11
C VAL A 52 6.02 -14.64 -0.27
N LEU A 53 5.31 -15.71 -0.60
CA LEU A 53 5.41 -16.99 0.11
C LEU A 53 6.84 -17.54 0.10
N LYS A 54 7.50 -17.54 -1.06
CA LYS A 54 8.91 -17.95 -1.22
C LYS A 54 9.86 -17.07 -0.40
N ALA A 55 9.66 -15.76 -0.39
CA ALA A 55 10.52 -14.83 0.35
C ALA A 55 10.50 -15.05 1.87
N TYR A 56 9.45 -15.68 2.40
CA TYR A 56 9.30 -16.02 3.81
C TYR A 56 9.34 -17.52 4.11
N GLU A 57 9.67 -18.36 3.13
CA GLU A 57 9.73 -19.83 3.27
C GLU A 57 8.41 -20.42 3.80
N LEU A 58 7.26 -19.94 3.30
CA LEU A 58 5.93 -20.37 3.70
C LEU A 58 5.23 -21.15 2.57
N ASP A 59 4.48 -22.19 2.92
CA ASP A 59 3.63 -22.91 1.97
C ASP A 59 2.31 -22.17 1.68
N SER A 60 1.76 -21.47 2.69
CA SER A 60 0.54 -20.70 2.57
C SER A 60 0.46 -19.59 3.60
N LEU A 61 -0.29 -18.55 3.28
CA LEU A 61 -0.57 -17.43 4.17
C LEU A 61 -1.94 -16.86 3.79
N VAL A 62 -2.86 -16.85 4.75
CA VAL A 62 -4.28 -16.48 4.54
C VAL A 62 -4.69 -15.50 5.62
N PHE A 63 -5.52 -14.52 5.24
CA PHE A 63 -6.05 -13.53 6.18
C PHE A 63 -6.69 -14.21 7.40
N GLY A 64 -6.25 -13.84 8.60
CA GLY A 64 -6.69 -14.47 9.83
C GLY A 64 -5.92 -13.99 11.04
N ARG A 65 -6.11 -14.67 12.18
CA ARG A 65 -5.52 -14.29 13.48
C ARG A 65 -4.02 -14.00 13.40
N ASP A 66 -3.28 -14.77 12.60
CA ASP A 66 -1.82 -14.69 12.50
C ASP A 66 -1.32 -13.92 11.25
N TYR A 67 -2.25 -13.41 10.43
CA TYR A 67 -1.96 -12.58 9.26
C TYR A 67 -3.10 -11.59 9.00
N ILE A 68 -2.99 -10.40 9.58
CA ILE A 68 -3.95 -9.29 9.39
C ILE A 68 -3.39 -8.13 8.55
N LEU A 69 -2.11 -8.19 8.18
CA LEU A 69 -1.39 -7.15 7.45
C LEU A 69 -0.48 -7.80 6.40
N PRO A 70 -0.32 -7.19 5.21
CA PRO A 70 0.60 -7.69 4.20
C PRO A 70 2.04 -7.72 4.72
N LYS A 71 2.87 -8.57 4.11
CA LYS A 71 4.31 -8.56 4.38
C LYS A 71 4.97 -7.33 3.75
N ALA A 72 6.01 -6.79 4.40
CA ALA A 72 6.68 -5.58 3.92
C ALA A 72 7.39 -5.75 2.57
N THR A 73 7.72 -6.99 2.17
CA THR A 73 8.28 -7.30 0.85
C THR A 73 7.21 -7.62 -0.19
N ASP A 74 5.92 -7.48 0.13
CA ASP A 74 4.84 -7.62 -0.85
C ASP A 74 4.88 -6.44 -1.84
N GLY A 75 5.41 -6.70 -3.04
CA GLY A 75 5.59 -5.69 -4.09
C GLY A 75 4.27 -5.02 -4.49
N ARG A 76 3.12 -5.66 -4.28
CA ARG A 76 1.80 -5.09 -4.59
C ARG A 76 1.47 -3.87 -3.74
N LEU A 77 2.13 -3.68 -2.59
CA LEU A 77 1.99 -2.47 -1.78
C LEU A 77 2.30 -1.20 -2.58
N LEU A 78 3.28 -1.25 -3.50
CA LEU A 78 3.59 -0.14 -4.39
C LEU A 78 2.39 0.23 -5.25
N THR A 79 1.79 -0.78 -5.89
CA THR A 79 0.62 -0.62 -6.75
C THR A 79 -0.56 -0.04 -5.98
N VAL A 80 -0.99 -0.71 -4.90
CA VAL A 80 -2.29 -0.40 -4.27
C VAL A 80 -2.24 0.85 -3.40
N VAL A 81 -1.15 1.06 -2.64
CA VAL A 81 -1.08 2.18 -1.70
C VAL A 81 -0.75 3.49 -2.44
N ALA A 82 0.19 3.46 -3.40
CA ALA A 82 0.49 4.66 -4.18
C ALA A 82 -0.71 5.09 -5.03
N ASP A 83 -1.46 4.14 -5.61
CA ASP A 83 -2.68 4.42 -6.36
C ASP A 83 -3.74 5.11 -5.49
N ALA A 84 -4.08 4.49 -4.35
CA ALA A 84 -5.09 4.99 -3.43
C ALA A 84 -4.75 6.40 -2.91
N VAL A 85 -3.47 6.65 -2.59
CA VAL A 85 -3.01 7.94 -2.09
C VAL A 85 -3.02 9.00 -3.18
N ALA A 86 -2.59 8.68 -4.40
CA ALA A 86 -2.62 9.60 -5.54
C ALA A 86 -4.05 10.04 -5.87
N ARG A 87 -5.01 9.09 -5.91
CA ARG A 87 -6.44 9.40 -6.10
C ARG A 87 -6.96 10.29 -4.98
N ALA A 88 -6.73 9.92 -3.72
CA ALA A 88 -7.21 10.69 -2.58
C ALA A 88 -6.64 12.12 -2.54
N ALA A 89 -5.38 12.31 -2.92
CA ALA A 89 -4.77 13.63 -3.01
C ALA A 89 -5.43 14.51 -4.09
N VAL A 90 -5.77 13.92 -5.25
CA VAL A 90 -6.49 14.61 -6.33
C VAL A 90 -7.92 14.94 -5.92
N ASP A 91 -8.66 13.96 -5.40
CA ASP A 91 -10.06 14.10 -5.02
C ASP A 91 -10.28 15.11 -3.88
N SER A 92 -9.33 15.16 -2.94
CA SER A 92 -9.34 16.13 -1.83
C SER A 92 -8.83 17.52 -2.20
N GLY A 93 -8.33 17.73 -3.43
CA GLY A 93 -7.89 19.02 -3.94
C GLY A 93 -6.51 19.48 -3.45
N VAL A 94 -5.74 18.62 -2.77
CA VAL A 94 -4.38 18.96 -2.31
C VAL A 94 -3.30 18.67 -3.36
N ALA A 95 -3.63 17.91 -4.41
CA ALA A 95 -2.75 17.66 -5.54
C ALA A 95 -2.65 18.87 -6.48
N SER A 96 -1.45 19.11 -7.02
CA SER A 96 -1.23 20.14 -8.05
C SER A 96 -1.08 19.58 -9.47
N ARG A 97 -1.06 18.25 -9.61
CA ARG A 97 -1.15 17.52 -10.88
C ARG A 97 -2.36 16.61 -10.88
N PRO A 98 -2.94 16.31 -12.07
CA PRO A 98 -4.00 15.33 -12.17
C PRO A 98 -3.49 13.93 -11.81
N TYR A 99 -4.43 13.01 -11.60
CA TYR A 99 -4.13 11.60 -11.41
C TYR A 99 -3.38 11.05 -12.65
N PRO A 100 -2.23 10.35 -12.50
CA PRO A 100 -1.38 10.01 -13.65
C PRO A 100 -2.02 8.94 -14.55
N GLU A 101 -1.92 9.10 -15.87
CA GLU A 101 -2.52 8.16 -16.85
C GLU A 101 -1.93 6.75 -16.79
N HIS A 102 -0.67 6.60 -16.34
CA HIS A 102 0.03 5.33 -16.25
C HIS A 102 -0.22 4.59 -14.92
N TYR A 103 -1.11 5.12 -14.08
CA TYR A 103 -1.53 4.43 -12.87
C TYR A 103 -2.67 3.44 -13.16
N PRO A 104 -2.83 2.38 -12.35
CA PRO A 104 -2.00 2.05 -11.18
C PRO A 104 -0.60 1.54 -11.58
N LEU A 105 0.41 1.89 -10.79
CA LEU A 105 1.79 1.44 -11.02
C LEU A 105 1.86 -0.09 -11.00
N GLN A 106 2.51 -0.71 -11.96
CA GLN A 106 2.77 -2.14 -11.91
C GLN A 106 4.02 -2.41 -11.06
N ALA A 107 3.91 -3.31 -10.09
CA ALA A 107 5.08 -3.84 -9.39
C ALA A 107 5.96 -4.58 -10.41
N ILE A 108 7.26 -4.29 -10.39
CA ILE A 108 8.28 -4.90 -11.28
C ILE A 108 8.64 -6.29 -10.75
#